data_AF-A0AAE0PEG1-F1
#
_entry.id   AF-A0AAE0PEG1-F1
#
_cell.length_a   1.000
_cell.length_b   1.000
_cell.length_c   1.000
_cell.angle_alpha   90.00
_cell.angle_beta   90.00
_cell.angle_gamma   90.00
#
_symmetry.space_group_name_H-M   'P 1'
#
loop_
_entity.id
_entity.type
_entity.pdbx_description
1 polymer ?
#
loop_
_entity_poly.entity_id
_entity_poly.type
_entity_poly.pdbx_seq_one_letter_code
_entity_poly.pdbx_strand_id
1 'polypeptide(L)'
;MEQNDKPIFDWLYVPKSTREAVLGILRNWKGPAKDWHTTATLRNAVIRDRQGTRMQQMAMGVPQETPENCELDRDYFDSFAFLPPPDSIAPTVEPAIATLLNAYDEDERGAGKALEAYVDANWKVNVTMIDMEWEKEWRSFEPDGGRAEVTPFIHFDPLEILSHLSSQIAARPANVRKDQNTIGLIGIFFDLVVDTLWLPGGPKMTVEVVLGEMTDFMERLRYNCLEFRSEVSEDGFDTTNFPKAYDRIHLSNVTDYVGGLLNPLLFAAPVLREPGSSDVRFTVLLNPPKFKTHEQFQAEYALMPSGDRINDHFHLKRVPPLPSPYPPHPLGPFFEESYFIWRLHPSKKLPWEKLMKRPEFEKLISQMHDVGYPAHWISGVLNAICEGTITTTGRAPTAVVVTPQDLVFWDMSQGRKPPRELRTLLSDDERGDGSAAAQATRDRGIHVVSAFRYTAETQSVNFWLRKDVVDGMLNEPGDWRAYIWRTDNWEKLSEGVPIATNLEMEGSWTGTD
;
A
#
# COMPACT_ATOMS: atom_id res chain seq x y z
N MET A 1 -29.02 6.44 17.21
CA MET A 1 -28.94 6.42 15.73
C MET A 1 -30.31 6.24 15.08
N GLU A 2 -31.08 5.18 15.33
CA GLU A 2 -32.38 4.96 14.65
C GLU A 2 -33.48 5.97 15.05
N GLN A 3 -33.43 6.53 16.26
CA GLN A 3 -34.41 7.49 16.78
C GLN A 3 -34.01 8.97 16.56
N ASN A 4 -32.95 9.22 15.78
CA ASN A 4 -32.46 10.47 15.17
C ASN A 4 -32.42 11.82 15.95
N ASP A 5 -32.81 11.92 17.21
CA ASP A 5 -32.93 13.23 17.88
C ASP A 5 -31.80 13.57 18.87
N LYS A 6 -30.89 12.62 19.14
CA LYS A 6 -29.75 12.82 20.06
C LYS A 6 -28.52 12.02 19.64
N PRO A 7 -27.31 12.53 19.91
CA PRO A 7 -26.08 11.77 19.73
C PRO A 7 -26.07 10.53 20.64
N ILE A 8 -25.46 9.43 20.18
CA ILE A 8 -25.32 8.21 21.00
C ILE A 8 -24.40 8.48 22.19
N PHE A 9 -23.30 9.19 21.91
CA PHE A 9 -22.33 9.61 22.90
C PHE A 9 -21.92 11.05 22.62
N ASP A 10 -21.69 11.85 23.67
CA ASP A 10 -21.28 13.26 23.56
C ASP A 10 -19.88 13.45 22.94
N TRP A 11 -19.13 12.35 22.76
CA TRP A 11 -17.81 12.33 22.12
C TRP A 11 -17.82 11.71 20.73
N LEU A 12 -18.94 11.14 20.25
CA LEU A 12 -19.02 10.43 18.97
C LEU A 12 -19.96 11.16 18.01
N TYR A 13 -19.39 11.76 16.97
CA TYR A 13 -20.15 12.37 15.89
C TYR A 13 -20.18 11.47 14.65
N VAL A 14 -21.39 11.18 14.16
CA VAL A 14 -21.63 10.44 12.92
C VAL A 14 -22.54 11.30 12.02
N PRO A 15 -22.02 11.86 10.91
CA PRO A 15 -22.81 12.64 9.96
C PRO A 15 -24.02 11.86 9.45
N LYS A 16 -25.13 12.55 9.18
CA LYS A 16 -26.36 11.92 8.66
C LYS A 16 -26.11 11.08 7.40
N SER A 17 -25.23 11.56 6.51
CA SER A 17 -24.82 10.84 5.28
C SER A 17 -24.12 9.51 5.54
N THR A 18 -23.48 9.32 6.70
CA THR A 18 -22.77 8.09 7.08
C THR A 18 -23.65 7.13 7.91
N ARG A 19 -24.71 7.63 8.55
CA ARG A 19 -25.51 6.86 9.53
C ARG A 19 -26.12 5.58 8.95
N GLU A 20 -26.72 5.64 7.77
CA GLU A 20 -27.41 4.47 7.21
C GLU A 20 -26.45 3.34 6.87
N ALA A 21 -25.25 3.66 6.37
CA ALA A 21 -24.23 2.63 6.10
C ALA A 21 -23.79 1.94 7.40
N VAL A 22 -23.51 2.72 8.44
CA VAL A 22 -23.17 2.17 9.77
C VAL A 22 -24.34 1.36 10.34
N LEU A 23 -25.57 1.85 10.23
CA LEU A 23 -26.77 1.14 10.67
C LEU A 23 -26.98 -0.17 9.90
N GLY A 24 -26.65 -0.23 8.61
CA GLY A 24 -26.66 -1.46 7.81
C GLY A 24 -25.81 -2.56 8.45
N ILE A 25 -24.55 -2.24 8.78
CA ILE A 25 -23.63 -3.16 9.46
C ILE A 25 -24.17 -3.57 10.85
N LEU A 26 -24.62 -2.60 11.65
CA LEU A 26 -25.15 -2.89 12.99
C LEU A 26 -26.43 -3.76 12.95
N ARG A 27 -27.29 -3.58 11.95
CA ARG A 27 -28.48 -4.43 11.73
C ARG A 27 -28.08 -5.85 11.32
N ASN A 28 -27.04 -6.00 10.49
CA ASN A 28 -26.48 -7.31 10.14
C ASN A 28 -25.98 -8.05 11.38
N TRP A 29 -25.22 -7.39 12.26
CA TRP A 29 -24.75 -7.97 13.52
C TRP A 29 -25.90 -8.34 14.48
N LYS A 30 -27.00 -7.58 14.48
CA LYS A 30 -28.16 -7.89 15.33
C LYS A 30 -29.00 -9.06 14.82
N GLY A 31 -29.05 -9.29 13.51
CA GLY A 31 -29.88 -10.32 12.88
C GLY A 31 -29.06 -11.36 12.10
N PRO A 32 -28.99 -11.29 10.76
CA PRO A 32 -28.55 -12.40 9.90
C PRO A 32 -27.17 -12.99 10.20
N ALA A 33 -26.22 -12.21 10.70
CA ALA A 33 -24.86 -12.69 10.98
C ALA A 33 -24.82 -13.74 12.10
N LYS A 34 -25.77 -13.70 13.04
CA LYS A 34 -25.81 -14.63 14.19
C LYS A 34 -26.06 -16.08 13.79
N ASP A 35 -26.86 -16.26 12.75
CA ASP A 35 -27.29 -17.58 12.28
C ASP A 35 -26.49 -18.02 11.04
N TRP A 36 -25.50 -17.22 10.61
CA TRP A 36 -24.74 -17.47 9.40
C TRP A 36 -23.74 -18.62 9.56
N HIS A 37 -23.13 -18.74 10.75
CA HIS A 37 -22.25 -19.86 11.11
C HIS A 37 -22.57 -20.37 12.51
N THR A 38 -22.52 -21.70 12.67
CA THR A 38 -22.51 -22.31 14.00
C THR A 38 -21.13 -22.14 14.65
N THR A 39 -21.09 -22.11 15.98
CA THR A 39 -19.83 -22.07 16.76
C THR A 39 -18.90 -23.22 16.36
N ALA A 40 -19.43 -24.44 16.24
CA ALA A 40 -18.67 -25.62 15.82
C ALA A 40 -18.07 -25.47 14.41
N THR A 41 -18.84 -24.98 13.45
CA THR A 41 -18.35 -24.75 12.07
C THR A 41 -17.20 -23.74 12.08
N LEU A 42 -17.35 -22.63 12.81
CA LEU A 42 -16.36 -21.57 12.87
C LEU A 42 -15.06 -22.00 13.55
N ARG A 43 -15.18 -22.67 14.68
CA ARG A 43 -14.06 -23.17 15.47
C ARG A 43 -13.18 -24.11 14.64
N ASN A 44 -13.80 -25.07 13.97
CA ASN A 44 -13.10 -26.01 13.10
C ASN A 44 -12.44 -25.32 11.90
N ALA A 45 -13.09 -24.29 11.36
CA ALA A 45 -12.53 -23.45 10.30
C ALA A 45 -11.25 -22.73 10.75
N VAL A 46 -11.30 -22.05 11.91
CA VAL A 46 -10.15 -21.33 12.48
C VAL A 46 -8.99 -22.29 12.78
N ILE A 47 -9.24 -23.45 13.39
CA ILE A 47 -8.18 -24.44 13.68
C ILE A 47 -7.47 -24.88 12.39
N ARG A 48 -8.23 -25.17 11.32
CA ARG A 48 -7.65 -25.56 10.03
C ARG A 48 -6.84 -24.44 9.39
N ASP A 49 -7.37 -23.22 9.36
CA ASP A 49 -6.69 -22.05 8.79
C ASP A 49 -5.37 -21.75 9.53
N ARG A 50 -5.42 -21.83 10.86
CA ARG A 50 -4.25 -21.65 11.74
C ARG A 50 -3.17 -22.69 11.48
N GLN A 51 -3.53 -23.96 11.32
CA GLN A 51 -2.58 -25.00 10.94
C GLN A 51 -1.93 -24.71 9.58
N GLY A 52 -2.72 -24.28 8.59
CA GLY A 52 -2.24 -23.83 7.28
C GLY A 52 -1.24 -22.67 7.37
N THR A 53 -1.63 -21.60 8.06
CA THR A 53 -0.82 -20.40 8.26
C THR A 53 0.48 -20.72 8.99
N ARG A 54 0.44 -21.56 10.03
CA ARG A 54 1.63 -21.98 10.78
C ARG A 54 2.62 -22.76 9.91
N MET A 55 2.12 -23.68 9.07
CA MET A 55 2.98 -24.39 8.11
C MET A 55 3.62 -23.43 7.12
N GLN A 56 2.88 -22.44 6.63
CA GLN A 56 3.40 -21.42 5.72
C GLN A 56 4.46 -20.54 6.39
N GLN A 57 4.21 -20.05 7.61
CA GLN A 57 5.16 -19.24 8.38
C GLN A 57 6.45 -20.02 8.65
N MET A 58 6.36 -21.28 9.05
CA MET A 58 7.52 -22.16 9.23
C MET A 58 8.30 -22.33 7.92
N ALA A 59 7.62 -22.54 6.80
CA ALA A 59 8.26 -22.63 5.48
C ALA A 59 8.98 -21.33 5.09
N MET A 60 8.49 -20.17 5.55
CA MET A 60 9.11 -18.86 5.32
C MET A 60 10.15 -18.47 6.38
N GLY A 61 10.42 -19.33 7.38
CA GLY A 61 11.36 -19.03 8.46
C GLY A 61 10.92 -17.91 9.39
N VAL A 62 9.63 -17.57 9.40
CA VAL A 62 9.07 -16.55 10.29
C VAL A 62 8.80 -17.21 11.66
N PRO A 63 9.44 -16.75 12.75
CA PRO A 63 9.19 -17.30 14.07
C PRO A 63 7.76 -16.99 14.53
N GLN A 64 7.09 -18.00 15.07
CA GLN A 64 5.79 -17.80 15.73
C GLN A 64 6.07 -17.28 17.13
N GLU A 65 5.69 -16.04 17.41
CA GLU A 65 5.84 -15.44 18.74
C GLU A 65 4.55 -15.67 19.54
N THR A 66 4.68 -16.33 20.69
CA THR A 66 3.65 -16.31 21.73
C THR A 66 4.08 -15.28 22.77
N PRO A 67 3.22 -14.31 23.10
CA PRO A 67 3.52 -13.36 24.17
C PRO A 67 3.86 -14.09 25.48
N GLU A 68 4.83 -13.55 26.22
CA GLU A 68 5.27 -14.12 27.50
C GLU A 68 4.09 -14.22 28.49
N ASN A 69 3.92 -15.39 29.12
CA ASN A 69 2.81 -15.75 30.00
C ASN A 69 1.46 -16.03 29.30
N CYS A 70 1.45 -16.15 27.96
CA CYS A 70 0.25 -16.51 27.19
C CYS A 70 0.35 -17.91 26.57
N GLU A 71 1.22 -18.79 27.09
CA GLU A 71 1.42 -20.14 26.57
C GLU A 71 0.14 -21.00 26.70
N LEU A 72 -0.52 -20.93 27.85
CA LEU A 72 -1.79 -21.65 28.06
C LEU A 72 -2.88 -21.16 27.11
N ASP A 73 -3.00 -19.85 26.92
CA ASP A 73 -3.96 -19.28 25.96
C ASP A 73 -3.67 -19.69 24.52
N ARG A 74 -2.39 -19.78 24.17
CA ARG A 74 -1.97 -20.27 22.85
C ARG A 74 -2.41 -21.71 22.68
N ASP A 75 -2.22 -22.56 23.69
CA ASP A 75 -2.64 -23.96 23.65
C ASP A 75 -4.16 -24.10 23.54
N TYR A 76 -4.93 -23.31 24.30
CA TYR A 76 -6.40 -23.25 24.20
C TYR A 76 -6.85 -22.79 22.81
N PHE A 77 -6.26 -21.72 22.28
CA PHE A 77 -6.66 -21.19 20.97
C PHE A 77 -6.28 -22.12 19.83
N ASP A 78 -5.09 -22.73 19.84
CA ASP A 78 -4.67 -23.64 18.78
C ASP A 78 -5.47 -24.97 18.84
N SER A 79 -5.90 -25.41 20.03
CA SER A 79 -6.66 -26.66 20.21
C SER A 79 -8.17 -26.49 20.00
N PHE A 80 -8.72 -25.35 20.42
CA PHE A 80 -10.17 -25.15 20.49
C PHE A 80 -10.65 -23.83 19.87
N ALA A 81 -9.78 -23.03 19.25
CA ALA A 81 -10.12 -21.74 18.61
C ALA A 81 -11.00 -20.80 19.46
N PHE A 82 -10.78 -20.78 20.77
CA PHE A 82 -11.30 -19.78 21.69
C PHE A 82 -10.22 -19.39 22.71
N LEU A 83 -10.42 -18.25 23.37
CA LEU A 83 -9.61 -17.84 24.52
C LEU A 83 -10.40 -18.06 25.81
N PRO A 84 -9.80 -18.67 26.84
CA PRO A 84 -10.49 -18.85 28.10
C PRO A 84 -10.79 -17.48 28.73
N PRO A 85 -11.93 -17.33 29.44
CA PRO A 85 -12.16 -16.15 30.28
C PRO A 85 -11.13 -16.10 31.42
N PRO A 86 -10.76 -14.90 31.92
CA PRO A 86 -9.87 -14.78 33.07
C PRO A 86 -10.42 -15.51 34.31
N ASP A 87 -9.56 -16.10 35.14
CA ASP A 87 -9.94 -16.82 36.38
C ASP A 87 -10.74 -15.96 37.35
N SER A 88 -10.50 -14.65 37.33
CA SER A 88 -11.23 -13.67 38.14
C SER A 88 -12.70 -13.49 37.72
N ILE A 89 -13.05 -13.87 36.49
CA ILE A 89 -14.36 -13.64 35.89
C ILE A 89 -15.10 -14.96 35.65
N ALA A 90 -14.40 -15.98 35.15
CA ALA A 90 -14.98 -17.26 34.73
C ALA A 90 -15.94 -17.89 35.75
N PRO A 91 -15.59 -17.99 37.06
CA PRO A 91 -16.48 -18.60 38.06
C PRO A 91 -17.78 -17.85 38.29
N THR A 92 -17.82 -16.56 37.95
CA THR A 92 -18.99 -15.70 38.16
C THR A 92 -19.89 -15.65 36.93
N VAL A 93 -19.30 -15.56 35.74
CA VAL A 93 -20.06 -15.39 34.49
C VAL A 93 -20.42 -16.73 33.83
N GLU A 94 -19.59 -17.76 33.99
CA GLU A 94 -19.78 -19.06 33.37
C GLU A 94 -19.21 -20.21 34.24
N PRO A 95 -19.83 -20.53 35.39
CA PRO A 95 -19.27 -21.51 36.33
C PRO A 95 -19.00 -22.90 35.73
N ALA A 96 -19.78 -23.28 34.71
CA ALA A 96 -19.65 -24.57 34.04
C ALA A 96 -18.37 -24.65 33.17
N ILE A 97 -17.96 -23.56 32.49
CA ILE A 97 -16.70 -23.56 31.74
C ILE A 97 -15.52 -23.65 32.70
N ALA A 98 -15.55 -22.96 33.84
CA ALA A 98 -14.46 -22.97 34.82
C ALA A 98 -14.13 -24.39 35.31
N THR A 99 -15.16 -25.21 35.57
CA THR A 99 -14.97 -26.62 35.94
C THR A 99 -14.32 -27.43 34.81
N LEU A 100 -14.73 -27.18 33.57
CA LEU A 100 -14.21 -27.90 32.39
C LEU A 100 -12.77 -27.49 32.04
N LEU A 101 -12.42 -26.22 32.21
CA LEU A 101 -11.05 -25.72 32.05
C LEU A 101 -10.11 -26.38 33.07
N ASN A 102 -10.49 -26.39 34.36
CA ASN A 102 -9.70 -27.06 35.39
C ASN A 102 -9.50 -28.55 35.09
N ALA A 103 -10.55 -29.27 34.69
CA ALA A 103 -10.44 -30.68 34.32
C ALA A 103 -9.53 -30.90 33.10
N TYR A 104 -9.53 -29.97 32.14
CA TYR A 104 -8.64 -30.02 30.99
C TYR A 104 -7.18 -29.75 31.38
N ASP A 105 -6.93 -28.73 32.21
CA ASP A 105 -5.60 -28.39 32.72
C ASP A 105 -5.00 -29.50 33.60
N GLU A 106 -5.84 -30.27 34.31
CA GLU A 106 -5.45 -31.45 35.08
C GLU A 106 -5.28 -32.73 34.23
N ASP A 107 -5.39 -32.63 32.90
CA ASP A 107 -5.31 -33.73 31.93
C ASP A 107 -6.31 -34.87 32.24
N GLU A 108 -7.51 -34.53 32.73
CA GLU A 108 -8.54 -35.51 33.01
C GLU A 108 -9.04 -36.18 31.72
N ARG A 109 -9.23 -37.50 31.79
CA ARG A 109 -9.59 -38.30 30.62
C ARG A 109 -10.93 -37.86 30.03
N GLY A 110 -10.87 -37.25 28.84
CA GLY A 110 -12.04 -36.82 28.09
C GLY A 110 -12.47 -35.38 28.35
N ALA A 111 -11.78 -34.64 29.22
CA ALA A 111 -12.07 -33.25 29.52
C ALA A 111 -12.05 -32.37 28.27
N GLY A 112 -11.07 -32.54 27.38
CA GLY A 112 -11.02 -31.77 26.12
C GLY A 112 -12.25 -31.96 25.23
N LYS A 113 -12.78 -33.19 25.11
CA LYS A 113 -14.02 -33.45 24.35
C LYS A 113 -15.26 -32.86 25.03
N ALA A 114 -15.29 -32.88 26.37
CA ALA A 114 -16.37 -32.28 27.13
C ALA A 114 -16.36 -30.75 27.01
N LEU A 115 -15.18 -30.13 27.08
CA LEU A 115 -14.96 -28.71 26.86
C LEU A 115 -15.39 -28.30 25.45
N GLU A 116 -14.93 -29.03 24.44
CA GLU A 116 -15.32 -28.81 23.04
C GLU A 116 -16.83 -28.86 22.85
N ALA A 117 -17.49 -29.93 23.32
CA ALA A 117 -18.94 -30.09 23.20
C ALA A 117 -19.71 -28.99 23.95
N TYR A 118 -19.18 -28.53 25.09
CA TYR A 118 -19.78 -27.44 25.85
C TYR A 118 -19.69 -26.11 25.08
N VAL A 119 -18.51 -25.75 24.57
CA VAL A 119 -18.32 -24.51 23.80
C VAL A 119 -19.21 -24.51 22.56
N ASP A 120 -19.24 -25.60 21.80
CA ASP A 120 -20.05 -25.71 20.58
C ASP A 120 -21.56 -25.55 20.85
N ALA A 121 -22.04 -26.00 22.02
CA ALA A 121 -23.45 -25.95 22.39
C ALA A 121 -23.88 -24.64 23.07
N ASN A 122 -22.98 -23.97 23.80
CA ASN A 122 -23.35 -22.86 24.68
C ASN A 122 -22.80 -21.51 24.22
N TRP A 123 -21.68 -21.48 23.49
CA TRP A 123 -21.06 -20.23 23.05
C TRP A 123 -21.63 -19.77 21.72
N LYS A 124 -21.48 -18.47 21.44
CA LYS A 124 -21.93 -17.84 20.19
C LYS A 124 -20.76 -17.22 19.47
N VAL A 125 -20.83 -17.26 18.14
CA VAL A 125 -19.88 -16.58 17.27
C VAL A 125 -19.89 -15.07 17.54
N ASN A 126 -18.71 -14.48 17.61
CA ASN A 126 -18.56 -13.03 17.60
C ASN A 126 -18.86 -12.47 16.21
N VAL A 127 -20.11 -12.07 16.00
CA VAL A 127 -20.62 -11.55 14.72
C VAL A 127 -19.92 -10.27 14.22
N THR A 128 -19.17 -9.57 15.08
CA THR A 128 -18.40 -8.39 14.65
C THR A 128 -17.22 -8.75 13.75
N MET A 129 -16.81 -10.03 13.71
CA MET A 129 -15.79 -10.55 12.81
C MET A 129 -16.35 -11.01 11.46
N ILE A 130 -17.67 -10.94 11.26
CA ILE A 130 -18.32 -11.39 10.04
C ILE A 130 -18.72 -10.17 9.21
N ASP A 131 -18.07 -10.01 8.06
CA ASP A 131 -18.54 -9.12 7.00
C ASP A 131 -19.47 -9.91 6.06
N MET A 132 -20.76 -9.69 6.25
CA MET A 132 -21.82 -10.38 5.52
C MET A 132 -21.90 -10.00 4.05
N GLU A 133 -21.44 -8.80 3.69
CA GLU A 133 -21.44 -8.35 2.29
C GLU A 133 -20.27 -8.99 1.56
N TRP A 134 -19.08 -8.94 2.17
CA TRP A 134 -17.89 -9.65 1.70
C TRP A 134 -18.14 -11.15 1.53
N GLU A 135 -18.73 -11.80 2.55
CA GLU A 135 -19.05 -13.23 2.50
C GLU A 135 -19.99 -13.58 1.33
N LYS A 136 -21.00 -12.74 1.05
CA LYS A 136 -21.91 -12.97 -0.08
C LYS A 136 -21.22 -12.78 -1.42
N GLU A 137 -20.43 -11.72 -1.56
CA GLU A 137 -19.72 -11.41 -2.80
C GLU A 137 -18.63 -12.45 -3.09
N TRP A 138 -17.81 -12.78 -2.09
CA TRP A 138 -16.76 -13.80 -2.21
C TRP A 138 -17.32 -15.16 -2.64
N ARG A 139 -18.44 -15.59 -2.03
CA ARG A 139 -19.11 -16.85 -2.39
C ARG A 139 -19.57 -16.91 -3.85
N SER A 140 -19.81 -15.77 -4.50
CA SER A 140 -20.16 -15.75 -5.91
C SER A 140 -18.98 -16.09 -6.84
N PHE A 141 -17.75 -15.96 -6.34
CA PHE A 141 -16.52 -16.28 -7.07
C PHE A 141 -15.99 -17.70 -6.81
N GLU A 142 -16.57 -18.44 -5.86
CA GLU A 142 -16.15 -19.82 -5.57
C GLU A 142 -16.52 -20.79 -6.71
N PRO A 143 -15.67 -21.80 -7.02
CA PRO A 143 -15.86 -22.69 -8.17
C PRO A 143 -17.19 -23.48 -8.17
N ASP A 144 -17.82 -23.62 -7.01
CA ASP A 144 -19.08 -24.35 -6.81
C ASP A 144 -20.30 -23.42 -6.70
N GLY A 145 -20.12 -22.10 -6.87
CA GLY A 145 -21.15 -21.09 -6.69
C GLY A 145 -21.62 -20.94 -5.24
N GLY A 146 -20.76 -21.25 -4.26
CA GLY A 146 -21.03 -21.08 -2.83
C GLY A 146 -21.87 -22.20 -2.21
N ARG A 147 -21.83 -23.42 -2.76
CA ARG A 147 -22.68 -24.57 -2.34
C ARG A 147 -22.03 -25.46 -1.27
N ALA A 148 -20.71 -25.48 -1.14
CA ALA A 148 -19.99 -26.17 -0.09
C ALA A 148 -20.04 -25.37 1.23
N GLU A 149 -19.87 -26.07 2.36
CA GLU A 149 -19.53 -25.42 3.63
C GLU A 149 -18.13 -24.80 3.50
N VAL A 150 -18.07 -23.56 3.03
CA VAL A 150 -16.82 -22.81 2.95
C VAL A 150 -16.45 -22.30 4.34
N THR A 151 -15.18 -22.52 4.71
CA THR A 151 -14.51 -21.93 5.87
C THR A 151 -14.65 -20.40 5.77
N PRO A 152 -15.33 -19.71 6.70
CA PRO A 152 -15.38 -18.25 6.67
C PRO A 152 -13.97 -17.67 6.75
N PHE A 153 -13.78 -16.53 6.09
CA PHE A 153 -12.48 -15.87 6.06
C PHE A 153 -12.21 -15.21 7.43
N ILE A 154 -11.58 -15.94 8.35
CA ILE A 154 -11.24 -15.47 9.70
C ILE A 154 -9.73 -15.60 9.91
N HIS A 155 -8.99 -14.63 9.40
CA HIS A 155 -7.56 -14.46 9.72
C HIS A 155 -7.42 -13.52 10.91
N PHE A 156 -7.71 -14.03 12.10
CA PHE A 156 -7.60 -13.29 13.35
C PHE A 156 -6.93 -14.15 14.42
N ASP A 157 -5.74 -13.75 14.87
CA ASP A 157 -5.09 -14.30 16.05
C ASP A 157 -5.18 -13.27 17.18
N PRO A 158 -6.01 -13.50 18.21
CA PRO A 158 -6.18 -12.54 19.29
C PRO A 158 -4.91 -12.32 20.12
N LEU A 159 -3.95 -13.25 20.11
CA LEU A 159 -2.67 -13.07 20.82
C LEU A 159 -1.74 -12.10 20.07
N GLU A 160 -1.90 -11.93 18.75
CA GLU A 160 -1.12 -10.93 17.99
C GLU A 160 -1.50 -9.51 18.41
N ILE A 161 -2.77 -9.27 18.77
CA ILE A 161 -3.21 -7.96 19.29
C ILE A 161 -2.40 -7.57 20.52
N LEU A 162 -2.16 -8.50 21.43
CA LEU A 162 -1.41 -8.20 22.65
C LEU A 162 0.02 -7.77 22.33
N SER A 163 0.68 -8.41 21.37
CA SER A 163 2.00 -8.00 20.90
C SER A 163 1.95 -6.56 20.35
N HIS A 164 0.95 -6.24 19.53
CA HIS A 164 0.78 -4.89 18.98
C HIS A 164 0.48 -3.83 20.04
N LEU A 165 -0.42 -4.09 20.98
CA LEU A 165 -0.77 -3.15 22.05
C LEU A 165 0.39 -2.94 23.03
N SER A 166 1.10 -4.01 23.40
CA SER A 166 2.22 -3.94 24.34
C SER A 166 3.46 -3.27 23.73
N SER A 167 3.67 -3.36 22.42
CA SER A 167 4.77 -2.69 21.71
C SER A 167 4.83 -1.17 21.93
N GLN A 168 3.69 -0.55 22.26
CA GLN A 168 3.56 0.89 22.46
C GLN A 168 3.62 1.31 23.93
N ILE A 169 3.70 0.37 24.87
CA ILE A 169 3.74 0.65 26.31
C ILE A 169 5.19 0.57 26.79
N ALA A 170 5.80 1.72 27.09
CA ALA A 170 7.21 1.83 27.50
C ALA A 170 7.56 1.13 28.82
N ALA A 171 6.55 0.84 29.66
CA ALA A 171 6.71 0.11 30.91
C ALA A 171 5.67 -1.03 30.94
N ARG A 172 6.12 -2.27 30.75
CA ARG A 172 5.30 -3.42 31.14
C ARG A 172 4.89 -3.21 32.60
N PRO A 173 3.60 -3.30 32.95
CA PRO A 173 3.19 -3.25 34.34
C PRO A 173 4.06 -4.25 35.12
N ALA A 174 4.78 -3.78 36.13
CA ALA A 174 5.67 -4.62 36.94
C ALA A 174 4.94 -5.78 37.66
N ASN A 175 3.60 -5.80 37.56
CA ASN A 175 2.69 -6.74 38.19
C ASN A 175 1.69 -7.30 37.16
N VAL A 176 2.16 -7.89 36.05
CA VAL A 176 1.33 -8.90 35.37
C VAL A 176 1.09 -9.98 36.40
N ARG A 177 -0.13 -10.05 36.93
CA ARG A 177 -0.47 -11.07 37.91
C ARG A 177 -0.44 -12.42 37.17
N LYS A 178 0.00 -13.47 37.87
CA LYS A 178 0.06 -14.84 37.31
C LYS A 178 -1.30 -15.39 36.86
N ASP A 179 -2.40 -14.75 37.24
CA ASP A 179 -3.78 -15.10 36.89
C ASP A 179 -4.31 -14.36 35.64
N GLN A 180 -3.48 -13.55 34.97
CA GLN A 180 -3.90 -12.79 33.80
C GLN A 180 -3.57 -13.53 32.50
N ASN A 181 -4.62 -14.00 31.86
CA ASN A 181 -4.61 -14.44 30.48
C ASN A 181 -4.65 -13.24 29.50
N THR A 182 -4.61 -13.52 28.20
CA THR A 182 -4.57 -12.58 27.07
C THR A 182 -5.66 -11.53 27.18
N ILE A 183 -6.88 -11.92 27.57
CA ILE A 183 -8.02 -11.00 27.75
C ILE A 183 -7.74 -10.02 28.89
N GLY A 184 -7.23 -10.52 30.02
CA GLY A 184 -6.84 -9.69 31.16
C GLY A 184 -5.74 -8.68 30.81
N LEU A 185 -4.76 -9.10 30.01
CA LEU A 185 -3.67 -8.24 29.54
C LEU A 185 -4.14 -7.15 28.58
N ILE A 186 -5.06 -7.47 27.67
CA ILE A 186 -5.73 -6.47 26.82
C ILE A 186 -6.52 -5.48 27.68
N GLY A 187 -7.17 -5.96 28.75
CA GLY A 187 -7.87 -5.11 29.72
C GLY A 187 -6.98 -4.01 30.30
N ILE A 188 -5.73 -4.32 30.67
CA ILE A 188 -4.79 -3.32 31.20
C ILE A 188 -4.54 -2.17 30.22
N PHE A 189 -4.45 -2.46 28.92
CA PHE A 189 -4.29 -1.40 27.92
C PHE A 189 -5.48 -0.42 27.97
N PHE A 190 -6.71 -0.94 28.05
CA PHE A 190 -7.90 -0.09 28.14
C PHE A 190 -7.99 0.66 29.47
N ASP A 191 -7.57 0.05 30.58
CA ASP A 191 -7.47 0.75 31.86
C ASP A 191 -6.53 1.95 31.77
N LEU A 192 -5.36 1.80 31.13
CA LEU A 192 -4.42 2.91 30.89
C LEU A 192 -5.01 4.01 30.00
N VAL A 193 -5.76 3.63 28.95
CA VAL A 193 -6.47 4.59 28.09
C VAL A 193 -7.51 5.36 28.88
N VAL A 194 -8.33 4.67 29.68
CA VAL A 194 -9.34 5.27 30.54
C VAL A 194 -8.67 6.22 31.54
N ASP A 195 -7.67 5.76 32.29
CA ASP A 195 -6.94 6.58 33.24
C ASP A 195 -6.42 7.88 32.60
N THR A 196 -5.85 7.78 31.39
CA THR A 196 -5.34 8.95 30.64
C THR A 196 -6.45 9.93 30.26
N LEU A 197 -7.62 9.44 29.83
CA LEU A 197 -8.76 10.28 29.44
C LEU A 197 -9.44 10.95 30.64
N TRP A 198 -9.39 10.33 31.83
CA TRP A 198 -10.07 10.81 33.03
C TRP A 198 -9.20 11.66 33.96
N LEU A 199 -7.92 11.84 33.66
CA LEU A 199 -7.05 12.76 34.42
C LEU A 199 -7.64 14.19 34.42
N PRO A 200 -7.60 14.92 35.56
CA PRO A 200 -7.98 16.32 35.60
C PRO A 200 -7.13 17.15 34.62
N GLY A 201 -7.79 17.81 33.66
CA GLY A 201 -7.10 18.51 32.56
C GLY A 201 -6.67 17.60 31.41
N GLY A 202 -7.13 16.35 31.38
CA GLY A 202 -6.94 15.40 30.29
C GLY A 202 -7.54 15.89 28.96
N PRO A 203 -7.17 15.25 27.85
CA PRO A 203 -7.60 15.67 26.53
C PRO A 203 -9.12 15.49 26.39
N LYS A 204 -9.79 16.50 25.82
CA LYS A 204 -11.15 16.31 25.32
C LYS A 204 -11.08 15.48 24.04
N MET A 205 -11.72 14.31 24.05
CA MET A 205 -11.77 13.42 22.89
C MET A 205 -13.07 13.64 22.13
N THR A 206 -12.96 13.77 20.81
CA THR A 206 -14.10 13.71 19.88
C THR A 206 -13.71 12.81 18.73
N VAL A 207 -14.57 11.86 18.40
CA VAL A 207 -14.42 10.92 17.30
C VAL A 207 -15.46 11.28 16.25
N GLU A 208 -15.00 11.61 15.05
CA GLU A 208 -15.84 11.81 13.88
C GLU A 208 -15.70 10.60 12.96
N VAL A 209 -16.82 9.94 12.66
CA VAL A 209 -16.86 8.79 11.76
C VAL A 209 -17.45 9.22 10.43
N VAL A 210 -16.62 9.23 9.39
CA VAL A 210 -17.04 9.57 8.02
C VAL A 210 -16.81 8.37 7.13
N LEU A 211 -17.79 8.05 6.29
CA LEU A 211 -17.65 7.11 5.20
C LEU A 211 -17.36 7.86 3.89
N GLY A 212 -16.27 7.53 3.22
CA GLY A 212 -15.89 8.15 1.95
C GLY A 212 -14.57 7.61 1.41
N GLU A 213 -14.21 8.05 0.21
CA GLU A 213 -12.91 7.79 -0.41
C GLU A 213 -11.89 8.83 0.09
N MET A 214 -10.65 8.42 0.34
CA MET A 214 -9.64 9.25 0.99
C MET A 214 -9.29 10.50 0.18
N THR A 215 -9.09 10.37 -1.13
CA THR A 215 -8.73 11.51 -1.99
C THR A 215 -9.85 12.54 -2.07
N ASP A 216 -11.11 12.10 -2.27
CA ASP A 216 -12.27 13.00 -2.26
C ASP A 216 -12.46 13.68 -0.90
N PHE A 217 -12.38 12.92 0.19
CA PHE A 217 -12.55 13.47 1.54
C PHE A 217 -11.47 14.50 1.87
N MET A 218 -10.19 14.17 1.65
CA MET A 218 -9.08 15.06 2.00
C MET A 218 -9.04 16.32 1.13
N GLU A 219 -9.39 16.22 -0.16
CA GLU A 219 -9.45 17.39 -1.04
C GLU A 219 -10.62 18.31 -0.69
N ARG A 220 -11.80 17.75 -0.39
CA ARG A 220 -12.93 18.55 0.13
C ARG A 220 -12.60 19.16 1.48
N LEU A 221 -11.92 18.44 2.36
CA LEU A 221 -11.47 18.98 3.64
C LEU A 221 -10.55 20.19 3.44
N ARG A 222 -9.55 20.05 2.55
CA ARG A 222 -8.58 21.08 2.21
C ARG A 222 -9.24 22.37 1.73
N TYR A 223 -10.27 22.28 0.89
CA TYR A 223 -11.00 23.45 0.37
C TYR A 223 -12.23 23.82 1.16
N ASN A 224 -12.47 23.19 2.32
CA ASN A 224 -13.63 23.46 3.16
C ASN A 224 -14.98 23.22 2.44
N CYS A 225 -15.06 22.13 1.66
CA CYS A 225 -16.21 21.71 0.87
C CYS A 225 -16.92 20.47 1.46
N LEU A 226 -16.71 20.18 2.75
CA LEU A 226 -17.45 19.14 3.46
C LEU A 226 -18.77 19.71 3.98
N GLU A 227 -19.88 19.41 3.31
CA GLU A 227 -21.22 19.93 3.62
C GLU A 227 -21.64 19.66 5.08
N PHE A 228 -21.36 18.47 5.62
CA PHE A 228 -21.69 18.13 7.01
C PHE A 228 -20.85 18.88 8.07
N ARG A 229 -19.85 19.67 7.65
CA ARG A 229 -19.07 20.57 8.52
C ARG A 229 -19.37 22.06 8.28
N SER A 230 -20.31 22.41 7.41
CA SER A 230 -20.61 23.83 7.11
C SER A 230 -21.52 24.51 8.13
N GLU A 231 -22.21 23.74 8.97
CA GLU A 231 -23.21 24.25 9.92
C GLU A 231 -23.15 23.47 11.25
N VAL A 232 -23.61 24.09 12.34
CA VAL A 232 -23.76 23.39 13.63
C VAL A 232 -24.71 22.21 13.45
N SER A 233 -24.26 21.03 13.85
CA SER A 233 -25.06 19.81 13.73
C SER A 233 -26.27 19.87 14.66
N GLU A 234 -27.40 19.34 14.19
CA GLU A 234 -28.61 19.11 14.99
C GLU A 234 -28.36 18.26 16.24
N ASP A 235 -27.29 17.45 16.26
CA ASP A 235 -26.91 16.61 17.40
C ASP A 235 -26.11 17.37 18.49
N GLY A 236 -25.99 18.70 18.37
CA GLY A 236 -25.33 19.56 19.35
C GLY A 236 -23.82 19.69 19.18
N PHE A 237 -23.23 19.05 18.15
CA PHE A 237 -21.83 19.24 17.79
C PHE A 237 -21.66 20.51 16.95
N ASP A 238 -20.74 21.39 17.35
CA ASP A 238 -20.30 22.48 16.50
C ASP A 238 -19.23 21.99 15.51
N THR A 239 -19.68 21.37 14.42
CA THR A 239 -18.80 20.78 13.40
C THR A 239 -18.02 21.84 12.61
N THR A 240 -18.43 23.11 12.67
CA THR A 240 -17.71 24.22 12.03
C THR A 240 -16.34 24.47 12.67
N ASN A 241 -16.18 24.06 13.94
CA ASN A 241 -14.93 24.14 14.69
C ASN A 241 -14.04 22.89 14.55
N PHE A 242 -14.46 21.88 13.79
CA PHE A 242 -13.66 20.66 13.66
C PHE A 242 -12.32 20.94 12.94
N PRO A 243 -11.24 20.22 13.32
CA PRO A 243 -9.92 20.44 12.72
C PRO A 243 -9.93 20.25 11.20
N LYS A 244 -9.27 21.18 10.50
CA LYS A 244 -9.06 21.13 9.03
C LYS A 244 -7.64 20.72 8.65
N ALA A 245 -6.76 20.65 9.64
CA ALA A 245 -5.39 20.19 9.48
C ALA A 245 -5.00 19.34 10.70
N TYR A 246 -4.12 18.36 10.49
CA TYR A 246 -3.83 17.32 11.47
C TYR A 246 -2.34 17.20 11.75
N ASP A 247 -1.99 16.87 12.99
CA ASP A 247 -0.62 16.49 13.36
C ASP A 247 -0.23 15.13 12.78
N ARG A 248 -1.20 14.23 12.65
CA ARG A 248 -0.93 12.87 12.21
C ARG A 248 -2.09 12.36 11.37
N ILE A 249 -1.75 11.80 10.22
CA ILE A 249 -2.69 11.11 9.35
C ILE A 249 -2.20 9.67 9.22
N HIS A 250 -2.98 8.72 9.73
CA HIS A 250 -2.69 7.30 9.64
C HIS A 250 -3.67 6.66 8.66
N LEU A 251 -3.17 6.15 7.54
CA LEU A 251 -4.00 5.63 6.45
C LEU A 251 -4.16 4.10 6.50
N SER A 252 -3.71 3.45 7.58
CA SER A 252 -3.56 2.00 7.64
C SER A 252 -2.78 1.49 6.41
N ASN A 253 -3.40 0.69 5.55
CA ASN A 253 -2.79 0.14 4.35
C ASN A 253 -3.03 1.03 3.13
N VAL A 254 -1.95 1.45 2.48
CA VAL A 254 -1.99 1.98 1.11
C VAL A 254 -1.55 0.84 0.19
N THR A 255 -2.47 0.33 -0.63
CA THR A 255 -2.18 -0.79 -1.51
C THR A 255 -1.30 -0.32 -2.68
N ASP A 256 -0.26 -1.09 -2.98
CA ASP A 256 0.65 -0.72 -4.07
C ASP A 256 -0.06 -0.78 -5.43
N TYR A 257 -1.05 -1.64 -5.62
CA TYR A 257 -1.77 -1.80 -6.88
C TYR A 257 -2.88 -0.75 -7.16
N VAL A 258 -3.06 0.28 -6.34
CA VAL A 258 -4.06 1.37 -6.59
C VAL A 258 -3.45 2.79 -6.64
N GLY A 259 -2.16 2.89 -6.95
CA GLY A 259 -1.48 4.20 -7.12
C GLY A 259 -0.49 4.55 -6.02
N GLY A 260 -0.32 3.69 -5.01
CA GLY A 260 0.79 3.73 -4.06
C GLY A 260 1.03 5.11 -3.42
N LEU A 261 2.27 5.59 -3.50
CA LEU A 261 2.75 6.75 -2.75
C LEU A 261 2.11 8.09 -3.15
N LEU A 262 1.75 8.30 -4.42
CA LEU A 262 1.41 9.63 -4.92
C LEU A 262 0.13 10.21 -4.30
N ASN A 263 -0.90 9.40 -4.07
CA ASN A 263 -2.16 9.87 -3.46
C ASN A 263 -1.96 10.40 -2.02
N PRO A 264 -1.26 9.69 -1.12
CA PRO A 264 -0.86 10.26 0.17
C PRO A 264 -0.11 11.60 0.05
N LEU A 265 0.80 11.75 -0.92
CA LEU A 265 1.54 13.00 -1.13
C LEU A 265 0.63 14.15 -1.61
N LEU A 266 -0.32 13.86 -2.52
CA LEU A 266 -1.19 14.87 -3.12
C LEU A 266 -2.35 15.31 -2.22
N PHE A 267 -2.95 14.39 -1.47
CA PHE A 267 -4.22 14.63 -0.79
C PHE A 267 -4.08 14.66 0.73
N ALA A 268 -3.30 13.76 1.32
CA ALA A 268 -3.11 13.74 2.78
C ALA A 268 -2.09 14.79 3.24
N ALA A 269 -0.96 14.94 2.53
CA ALA A 269 0.10 15.88 2.94
C ALA A 269 -0.37 17.35 3.06
N PRO A 270 -1.21 17.89 2.16
CA PRO A 270 -1.65 19.29 2.26
C PRO A 270 -2.52 19.62 3.47
N VAL A 271 -3.10 18.61 4.13
CA VAL A 271 -3.90 18.79 5.35
C VAL A 271 -3.09 18.48 6.62
N LEU A 272 -1.75 18.45 6.53
CA LEU A 272 -0.87 18.40 7.71
C LEU A 272 -0.72 19.80 8.34
N ARG A 273 -0.73 19.88 9.67
CA ARG A 273 -0.81 21.15 10.41
C ARG A 273 0.51 21.91 10.43
N GLU A 274 1.59 21.25 10.85
CA GLU A 274 2.83 21.91 11.24
C GLU A 274 4.07 21.23 10.65
N PRO A 275 4.92 21.99 9.93
CA PRO A 275 6.21 21.48 9.50
C PRO A 275 7.10 21.09 10.70
N GLY A 276 7.75 19.93 10.60
CA GLY A 276 8.69 19.39 11.58
C GLY A 276 8.06 18.48 12.63
N SER A 277 6.75 18.59 12.87
CA SER A 277 6.01 17.78 13.85
C SER A 277 4.92 16.90 13.21
N SER A 278 4.33 17.34 12.09
CA SER A 278 3.24 16.62 11.45
C SER A 278 3.69 15.58 10.42
N ASP A 279 2.99 14.45 10.33
CA ASP A 279 3.32 13.37 9.40
C ASP A 279 2.10 12.60 8.85
N VAL A 280 2.27 12.06 7.64
CA VAL A 280 1.41 11.03 7.09
C VAL A 280 2.14 9.68 7.19
N ARG A 281 1.41 8.64 7.60
CA ARG A 281 1.96 7.30 7.78
C ARG A 281 1.01 6.22 7.30
N PHE A 282 1.59 5.16 6.74
CA PHE A 282 0.85 4.02 6.23
C PHE A 282 1.75 2.78 6.14
N THR A 283 1.15 1.60 6.22
CA THR A 283 1.74 0.33 5.78
C THR A 283 1.55 0.24 4.26
N VAL A 284 2.49 -0.38 3.56
CA VAL A 284 2.31 -0.73 2.15
C VAL A 284 1.80 -2.16 2.11
N LEU A 285 0.59 -2.37 1.58
CA LEU A 285 0.14 -3.72 1.25
C LEU A 285 0.89 -4.14 -0.01
N LEU A 286 2.09 -4.65 0.22
CA LEU A 286 3.10 -4.92 -0.78
C LEU A 286 2.77 -6.18 -1.56
N ASN A 287 2.91 -6.15 -2.88
CA ASN A 287 3.12 -7.32 -3.71
C ASN A 287 4.60 -7.74 -3.58
N PRO A 288 4.94 -8.70 -2.69
CA PRO A 288 6.30 -8.97 -2.26
C PRO A 288 7.34 -9.11 -3.38
N PRO A 289 7.08 -9.79 -4.52
CA PRO A 289 8.11 -9.95 -5.54
C PRO A 289 8.51 -8.66 -6.29
N LYS A 290 7.77 -7.53 -6.18
CA LYS A 290 7.91 -6.43 -7.14
C LYS A 290 8.95 -5.36 -6.76
N PHE A 291 9.11 -5.01 -5.48
CA PHE A 291 9.99 -3.90 -5.07
C PHE A 291 10.99 -4.34 -4.00
N LYS A 292 12.28 -4.02 -4.24
CA LYS A 292 13.39 -4.35 -3.33
C LYS A 292 13.87 -3.14 -2.52
N THR A 293 13.62 -1.93 -3.02
CA THR A 293 14.05 -0.69 -2.38
C THR A 293 12.96 0.38 -2.43
N HIS A 294 13.05 1.35 -1.52
CA HIS A 294 12.13 2.49 -1.47
C HIS A 294 12.17 3.32 -2.74
N GLU A 295 13.33 3.47 -3.36
CA GLU A 295 13.52 4.22 -4.61
C GLU A 295 12.75 3.57 -5.76
N GLN A 296 12.70 2.23 -5.83
CA GLN A 296 11.91 1.52 -6.84
C GLN A 296 10.42 1.76 -6.65
N PHE A 297 9.93 1.67 -5.41
CA PHE A 297 8.54 1.96 -5.07
C PHE A 297 8.17 3.41 -5.37
N GLN A 298 9.03 4.37 -5.02
CA GLN A 298 8.81 5.80 -5.28
C GLN A 298 8.87 6.12 -6.78
N ALA A 299 9.78 5.50 -7.53
CA ALA A 299 9.87 5.64 -8.98
C ALA A 299 8.59 5.15 -9.66
N GLU A 300 8.09 3.98 -9.24
CA GLU A 300 6.89 3.40 -9.82
C GLU A 300 5.65 4.25 -9.53
N TYR A 301 5.41 4.55 -8.25
CA TYR A 301 4.12 5.11 -7.84
C TYR A 301 4.07 6.62 -7.77
N ALA A 302 5.22 7.29 -7.86
CA ALA A 302 5.27 8.74 -7.83
C ALA A 302 6.14 9.34 -8.94
N LEU A 303 6.77 8.53 -9.79
CA LEU A 303 7.71 8.97 -10.83
C LEU A 303 8.87 9.81 -10.27
N MET A 304 9.19 9.63 -8.99
CA MET A 304 10.23 10.37 -8.27
C MET A 304 11.10 9.38 -7.50
N PRO A 305 12.16 8.81 -8.12
CA PRO A 305 12.99 7.79 -7.48
C PRO A 305 13.77 8.29 -6.26
N SER A 306 13.93 9.61 -6.10
CA SER A 306 14.71 10.20 -5.01
C SER A 306 13.79 10.88 -3.99
N GLY A 307 14.05 10.60 -2.71
CA GLY A 307 13.41 11.30 -1.60
C GLY A 307 13.66 12.82 -1.62
N ASP A 308 14.77 13.28 -2.20
CA ASP A 308 15.03 14.72 -2.36
C ASP A 308 14.03 15.35 -3.33
N ARG A 309 13.68 14.66 -4.43
CA ARG A 309 12.64 15.14 -5.36
C ARG A 309 11.28 15.21 -4.67
N ILE A 310 10.92 14.20 -3.90
CA ILE A 310 9.68 14.22 -3.12
C ILE A 310 9.68 15.39 -2.13
N ASN A 311 10.80 15.64 -1.45
CA ASN A 311 10.95 16.78 -0.57
C ASN A 311 10.83 18.12 -1.32
N ASP A 312 11.41 18.25 -2.51
CA ASP A 312 11.36 19.48 -3.29
C ASP A 312 9.96 19.80 -3.80
N HIS A 313 9.16 18.78 -4.14
CA HIS A 313 7.81 18.94 -4.67
C HIS A 313 6.73 19.00 -3.58
N PHE A 314 6.82 18.15 -2.56
CA PHE A 314 5.78 17.93 -1.55
C PHE A 314 6.19 18.38 -0.15
N HIS A 315 7.45 18.79 0.02
CA HIS A 315 8.01 19.19 1.32
C HIS A 315 7.93 18.08 2.36
N LEU A 316 8.03 16.83 1.93
CA LEU A 316 7.99 15.65 2.78
C LEU A 316 9.34 14.95 2.80
N LYS A 317 9.78 14.54 4.00
CA LYS A 317 10.94 13.65 4.17
C LYS A 317 10.51 12.36 4.83
N ARG A 318 10.97 11.24 4.27
CA ARG A 318 10.79 9.93 4.91
C ARG A 318 11.57 9.91 6.22
N VAL A 319 10.91 9.45 7.28
CA VAL A 319 11.52 9.18 8.57
C VAL A 319 12.03 7.74 8.52
N PRO A 320 13.35 7.50 8.68
CA PRO A 320 13.87 6.15 8.73
C PRO A 320 13.22 5.34 9.87
N PRO A 321 12.97 4.04 9.68
CA PRO A 321 12.48 3.20 10.75
C PRO A 321 13.49 3.14 11.90
N LEU A 322 13.01 2.84 13.09
CA LEU A 322 13.90 2.48 14.20
C LEU A 322 14.67 1.21 13.82
N PRO A 323 15.93 1.06 14.28
CA PRO A 323 16.69 -0.16 14.03
C PRO A 323 15.92 -1.38 14.52
N SER A 324 15.72 -2.37 13.64
CA SER A 324 15.10 -3.64 14.01
C SER A 324 16.04 -4.41 14.94
N PRO A 325 15.57 -4.93 16.09
CA PRO A 325 16.36 -5.85 16.91
C PRO A 325 16.47 -7.25 16.27
N TYR A 326 15.73 -7.51 15.19
CA TYR A 326 15.69 -8.79 14.49
C TYR A 326 16.70 -8.85 13.33
N PRO A 327 17.10 -10.06 12.91
CA PRO A 327 17.94 -10.22 11.72
C PRO A 327 17.27 -9.62 10.48
N PRO A 328 18.05 -9.16 9.47
CA PRO A 328 17.48 -8.68 8.22
C PRO A 328 16.58 -9.73 7.57
N HIS A 329 15.41 -9.30 7.11
CA HIS A 329 14.45 -10.15 6.44
C HIS A 329 15.04 -10.66 5.11
N PRO A 330 14.83 -11.94 4.72
CA PRO A 330 15.38 -12.49 3.48
C PRO A 330 15.00 -11.71 2.21
N LEU A 331 13.88 -10.99 2.25
CA LEU A 331 13.38 -10.17 1.15
C LEU A 331 13.93 -8.72 1.14
N GLY A 332 14.73 -8.34 2.14
CA GLY A 332 15.43 -7.06 2.23
C GLY A 332 14.77 -6.02 3.14
N PRO A 333 15.47 -4.90 3.43
CA PRO A 333 15.08 -3.91 4.44
C PRO A 333 13.79 -3.15 4.11
N PHE A 334 13.37 -3.14 2.85
CA PHE A 334 12.08 -2.59 2.44
C PHE A 334 10.89 -3.33 3.08
N PHE A 335 11.04 -4.64 3.32
CA PHE A 335 10.03 -5.47 3.96
C PHE A 335 9.96 -5.34 5.48
N GLU A 336 11.04 -4.88 6.10
CA GLU A 336 11.14 -4.76 7.55
C GLU A 336 10.43 -3.50 8.07
N GLU A 337 10.17 -2.52 7.20
CA GLU A 337 9.54 -1.27 7.61
C GLU A 337 8.02 -1.46 7.77
N SER A 338 7.59 -1.54 9.03
CA SER A 338 6.16 -1.66 9.36
C SER A 338 5.35 -0.45 8.92
N TYR A 339 5.90 0.77 9.02
CA TYR A 339 5.21 2.00 8.61
C TYR A 339 6.12 2.93 7.84
N PHE A 340 5.63 3.38 6.69
CA PHE A 340 6.24 4.40 5.85
C PHE A 340 5.78 5.74 6.40
N ILE A 341 6.69 6.44 7.09
CA ILE A 341 6.39 7.71 7.74
C ILE A 341 6.99 8.84 6.90
N TRP A 342 6.15 9.75 6.42
CA TRP A 342 6.56 10.94 5.68
C TRP A 342 6.20 12.18 6.48
N ARG A 343 7.23 12.88 6.97
CA ARG A 343 7.11 14.06 7.82
C ARG A 343 7.16 15.34 7.01
N LEU A 344 6.23 16.25 7.28
CA LEU A 344 6.21 17.58 6.69
C LEU A 344 7.47 18.32 7.13
N HIS A 345 8.24 18.83 6.19
CA HIS A 345 9.48 19.55 6.41
C HIS A 345 9.28 21.04 6.06
N PRO A 346 9.87 21.98 6.80
CA PRO A 346 9.89 23.37 6.38
C PRO A 346 10.58 23.49 5.01
N SER A 347 9.86 23.98 4.02
CA SER A 347 10.42 24.32 2.71
C SER A 347 9.70 25.51 2.13
N LYS A 348 10.39 26.24 1.25
CA LYS A 348 9.79 27.35 0.52
C LYS A 348 8.99 26.77 -0.63
N LYS A 349 7.75 27.26 -0.81
CA LYS A 349 6.98 26.98 -2.03
C LYS A 349 7.87 27.25 -3.24
N LEU A 350 7.79 26.36 -4.22
CA LEU A 350 8.43 26.56 -5.51
C LEU A 350 8.05 27.96 -6.02
N PRO A 351 9.04 28.86 -6.20
CA PRO A 351 8.77 30.19 -6.71
C PRO A 351 8.23 30.08 -8.14
N TRP A 352 7.34 30.99 -8.53
CA TRP A 352 6.65 30.94 -9.82
C TRP A 352 7.60 30.82 -11.02
N GLU A 353 8.80 31.39 -10.89
CA GLU A 353 9.85 31.36 -11.90
C GLU A 353 10.45 29.97 -12.12
N LYS A 354 10.28 29.05 -11.16
CA LYS A 354 10.69 27.64 -11.24
C LYS A 354 9.57 26.71 -11.71
N LEU A 355 8.34 27.20 -11.81
CA LEU A 355 7.25 26.43 -12.41
C LEU A 355 7.43 26.43 -13.93
N MET A 356 7.03 25.33 -14.57
CA MET A 356 7.03 25.22 -16.03
C MET A 356 6.16 26.34 -16.61
N LYS A 357 6.74 27.15 -17.49
CA LYS A 357 5.98 28.24 -18.12
C LYS A 357 4.95 27.64 -19.06
N ARG A 358 3.81 28.32 -19.22
CA ARG A 358 2.75 27.87 -20.12
C ARG A 358 3.23 27.44 -21.52
N PRO A 359 4.13 28.17 -22.23
CA PRO A 359 4.63 27.73 -23.53
C PRO A 359 5.44 26.44 -23.48
N GLU A 360 6.18 26.20 -22.38
CA GLU A 360 6.94 24.96 -22.18
C GLU A 360 5.99 23.79 -21.91
N PHE A 361 4.92 24.04 -21.15
CA PHE A 361 3.87 23.05 -20.91
C PHE A 361 3.10 22.72 -22.19
N GLU A 362 2.69 23.73 -22.97
CA GLU A 362 2.04 23.53 -24.26
C GLU A 362 2.94 22.72 -25.21
N LYS A 363 4.25 23.02 -25.23
CA LYS A 363 5.23 22.24 -25.99
C LYS A 363 5.33 20.79 -25.50
N LEU A 364 5.32 20.56 -24.18
CA LEU A 364 5.32 19.20 -23.61
C LEU A 364 4.07 18.43 -24.06
N ILE A 365 2.89 19.05 -23.99
CA ILE A 365 1.63 18.46 -24.43
C ILE A 365 1.66 18.12 -25.93
N SER A 366 2.16 19.04 -26.76
CA SER A 366 2.36 18.77 -28.20
C SER A 366 3.34 17.62 -28.42
N GLN A 367 4.46 17.59 -27.71
CA GLN A 367 5.43 16.50 -27.80
C GLN A 367 4.83 15.15 -27.40
N MET A 368 4.00 15.10 -26.34
CA MET A 368 3.29 13.87 -25.95
C MET A 368 2.38 13.37 -27.08
N HIS A 369 1.63 14.27 -27.72
CA HIS A 369 0.82 13.91 -28.89
C HIS A 369 1.69 13.39 -30.04
N ASP A 370 2.78 14.09 -30.33
CA ASP A 370 3.65 13.79 -31.47
C ASP A 370 4.44 12.48 -31.30
N VAL A 371 4.77 12.08 -30.06
CA VAL A 371 5.37 10.76 -29.76
C VAL A 371 4.33 9.64 -29.67
N GLY A 372 3.07 9.91 -30.01
CA GLY A 372 2.04 8.89 -30.21
C GLY A 372 1.12 8.64 -29.01
N TYR A 373 1.12 9.49 -27.98
CA TYR A 373 0.09 9.41 -26.94
C TYR A 373 -1.28 9.78 -27.54
N PRO A 374 -2.33 8.95 -27.35
CA PRO A 374 -3.64 9.24 -27.89
C PRO A 374 -4.17 10.59 -27.41
N ALA A 375 -4.69 11.41 -28.34
CA ALA A 375 -5.23 12.73 -28.02
C ALA A 375 -6.31 12.71 -26.92
N HIS A 376 -7.11 11.63 -26.85
CA HIS A 376 -8.12 11.46 -25.81
C HIS A 376 -7.51 11.17 -24.41
N TRP A 377 -6.31 10.59 -24.32
CA TRP A 377 -5.58 10.45 -23.04
C TRP A 377 -5.02 11.78 -22.56
N ILE A 378 -4.41 12.54 -23.46
CA ILE A 378 -3.87 13.88 -23.16
C ILE A 378 -5.01 14.81 -22.75
N SER A 379 -6.12 14.81 -23.51
CA SER A 379 -7.33 15.56 -23.17
C SER A 379 -7.88 15.15 -21.81
N GLY A 380 -7.92 13.84 -21.50
CA GLY A 380 -8.32 13.33 -20.19
C GLY A 380 -7.44 13.86 -19.04
N VAL A 381 -6.11 13.86 -19.22
CA VAL A 381 -5.16 14.41 -18.23
C VAL A 381 -5.36 15.92 -18.06
N LEU A 382 -5.52 16.67 -19.15
CA LEU A 382 -5.75 18.12 -19.09
C LEU A 382 -7.09 18.43 -18.42
N ASN A 383 -8.13 17.66 -18.70
CA ASN A 383 -9.43 17.80 -18.06
C ASN A 383 -9.31 17.54 -16.56
N ALA A 384 -8.66 16.45 -16.16
CA ALA A 384 -8.35 16.11 -14.77
C ALA A 384 -7.57 17.21 -14.04
N ILE A 385 -6.56 17.81 -14.68
CA ILE A 385 -5.79 18.93 -14.12
C ILE A 385 -6.70 20.16 -13.93
N CYS A 386 -7.51 20.49 -14.93
CA CYS A 386 -8.40 21.66 -14.90
C CYS A 386 -9.55 21.51 -13.89
N GLU A 387 -10.08 20.30 -13.73
CA GLU A 387 -11.14 19.97 -12.78
C GLU A 387 -10.59 19.72 -11.36
N GLY A 388 -9.27 19.62 -11.18
CA GLY A 388 -8.64 19.24 -9.91
C GLY A 388 -8.82 17.76 -9.56
N THR A 389 -9.33 16.95 -10.50
CA THR A 389 -9.59 15.51 -10.36
C THR A 389 -8.40 14.70 -10.87
N ILE A 390 -7.22 14.85 -10.26
CA ILE A 390 -6.06 14.02 -10.60
C ILE A 390 -6.20 12.66 -9.92
N THR A 391 -6.92 11.74 -10.57
CA THR A 391 -6.97 10.33 -10.15
C THR A 391 -5.89 9.55 -10.89
N THR A 392 -4.85 9.12 -10.17
CA THR A 392 -3.83 8.23 -10.73
C THR A 392 -4.33 6.79 -10.62
N THR A 393 -4.91 6.26 -11.69
CA THR A 393 -5.18 4.83 -11.87
C THR A 393 -4.04 4.13 -12.62
N GLY A 394 -2.92 4.84 -12.82
CA GLY A 394 -1.73 4.35 -13.48
C GLY A 394 -1.14 3.17 -12.73
N ARG A 395 -1.61 1.97 -13.06
CA ARG A 395 -0.82 0.76 -12.87
C ARG A 395 0.24 0.77 -13.96
N ALA A 396 1.49 0.49 -13.63
CA ALA A 396 2.36 -0.06 -14.65
C ALA A 396 1.64 -1.28 -15.26
N PRO A 397 1.65 -1.42 -16.60
CA PRO A 397 0.98 -2.53 -17.27
C PRO A 397 1.27 -3.86 -16.57
N THR A 398 0.21 -4.57 -16.14
CA THR A 398 0.32 -5.89 -15.46
C THR A 398 0.61 -7.01 -16.44
N ALA A 399 0.30 -6.81 -17.71
CA ALA A 399 0.95 -7.52 -18.79
C ALA A 399 2.26 -6.77 -19.12
N VAL A 400 3.31 -7.51 -19.45
CA VAL A 400 4.51 -6.95 -20.09
C VAL A 400 4.08 -6.42 -21.47
N VAL A 401 3.45 -5.25 -21.51
CA VAL A 401 2.90 -4.69 -22.75
C VAL A 401 4.00 -3.99 -23.55
N VAL A 402 5.05 -3.50 -22.90
CA VAL A 402 6.27 -3.06 -23.58
C VAL A 402 7.41 -3.23 -22.57
N THR A 403 8.39 -4.07 -22.89
CA THR A 403 9.71 -3.87 -22.26
C THR A 403 10.14 -2.48 -22.72
N PRO A 404 10.47 -1.52 -21.83
CA PRO A 404 10.94 -0.24 -22.29
C PRO A 404 12.25 -0.53 -23.03
N GLN A 405 12.19 -0.39 -24.35
CA GLN A 405 13.26 -0.76 -25.26
C GLN A 405 13.82 0.52 -25.85
N ASP A 406 15.13 0.55 -26.04
CA ASP A 406 15.80 1.58 -26.84
C ASP A 406 16.28 0.94 -28.14
N LEU A 407 16.12 1.68 -29.24
CA LEU A 407 16.76 1.37 -30.51
C LEU A 407 18.17 1.96 -30.49
N VAL A 408 19.18 1.10 -30.53
CA VAL A 408 20.59 1.49 -30.43
C VAL A 408 21.28 1.25 -31.77
N PHE A 409 21.80 2.33 -32.34
CA PHE A 409 22.71 2.29 -33.49
C PHE A 409 24.14 2.22 -32.98
N TRP A 410 24.91 1.24 -33.45
CA TRP A 410 26.27 1.02 -33.03
C TRP A 410 27.18 0.84 -34.25
N ASP A 411 28.30 1.56 -34.27
CA ASP A 411 29.32 1.41 -35.31
C ASP A 411 30.32 0.31 -34.94
N MET A 412 30.21 -0.83 -35.60
CA MET A 412 31.10 -1.98 -35.39
C MET A 412 32.53 -1.72 -35.87
N SER A 413 32.76 -0.70 -36.70
CA SER A 413 34.09 -0.37 -37.23
C SER A 413 35.05 0.19 -36.16
N GLN A 414 34.52 0.65 -35.03
CA GLN A 414 35.28 1.15 -33.87
C GLN A 414 36.01 0.04 -33.09
N GLY A 415 35.88 -1.24 -33.50
CA GLY A 415 36.63 -2.36 -32.94
C GLY A 415 36.13 -2.88 -31.58
N ARG A 416 35.15 -2.22 -30.96
CA ARG A 416 34.49 -2.67 -29.73
C ARG A 416 33.15 -3.31 -30.08
N LYS A 417 32.96 -4.59 -29.72
CA LYS A 417 31.63 -5.22 -29.77
C LYS A 417 30.70 -4.52 -28.77
N PRO A 418 29.38 -4.42 -29.07
CA PRO A 418 28.43 -3.87 -28.12
C PRO A 418 28.51 -4.60 -26.77
N PRO A 419 28.63 -3.89 -25.65
CA PRO A 419 28.71 -4.51 -24.34
C PRO A 419 27.39 -5.18 -23.96
N ARG A 420 27.45 -6.14 -23.05
CA ARG A 420 26.24 -6.79 -22.51
C ARG A 420 25.41 -5.84 -21.65
N GLU A 421 26.05 -4.91 -20.95
CA GLU A 421 25.43 -3.87 -20.11
C GLU A 421 25.84 -2.48 -20.63
N LEU A 422 24.87 -1.75 -21.18
CA LEU A 422 25.12 -0.47 -21.85
C LEU A 422 25.19 0.74 -20.89
N ARG A 423 24.62 0.62 -19.68
CA ARG A 423 24.51 1.71 -18.70
C ARG A 423 25.86 2.32 -18.31
N THR A 424 26.84 1.47 -18.00
CA THR A 424 28.18 1.89 -17.56
C THR A 424 28.92 2.65 -18.67
N LEU A 425 28.63 2.35 -19.94
CA LEU A 425 29.19 3.05 -21.08
C LEU A 425 28.51 4.39 -21.33
N LEU A 426 27.21 4.51 -21.08
CA LEU A 426 26.43 5.74 -21.35
C LEU A 426 26.46 6.74 -20.20
N SER A 427 26.75 6.31 -18.97
CA SER A 427 26.80 7.19 -17.81
C SER A 427 28.03 8.10 -17.87
N ASP A 428 27.80 9.42 -17.81
CA ASP A 428 28.82 10.46 -17.75
C ASP A 428 29.03 11.01 -16.33
N ASP A 429 28.33 10.44 -15.34
CA ASP A 429 28.61 10.67 -13.93
C ASP A 429 29.98 10.05 -13.56
N GLU A 430 30.62 10.53 -12.48
CA GLU A 430 31.95 10.08 -12.02
C GLU A 430 32.03 8.56 -11.66
N ARG A 431 30.96 7.79 -11.95
CA ARG A 431 30.82 6.35 -11.74
C ARG A 431 30.81 5.54 -13.05
N GLY A 432 30.75 6.18 -14.23
CA GLY A 432 30.75 5.53 -15.55
C GLY A 432 32.14 5.19 -16.13
N ASP A 433 32.17 4.54 -17.30
CA ASP A 433 33.41 4.22 -18.04
C ASP A 433 34.02 5.52 -18.63
N GLY A 434 35.03 6.04 -17.95
CA GLY A 434 35.76 7.25 -18.32
C GLY A 434 36.91 7.03 -19.32
N SER A 435 37.08 5.82 -19.86
CA SER A 435 38.17 5.55 -20.80
C SER A 435 38.04 6.38 -22.09
N ALA A 436 39.18 6.73 -22.71
CA ALA A 436 39.20 7.44 -23.99
C ALA A 436 38.44 6.68 -25.10
N ALA A 437 38.43 5.33 -25.02
CA ALA A 437 37.65 4.48 -25.91
C ALA A 437 36.14 4.63 -25.67
N ALA A 438 35.69 4.68 -24.40
CA ALA A 438 34.29 4.90 -24.07
C ALA A 438 33.80 6.30 -24.48
N GLN A 439 34.64 7.32 -24.30
CA GLN A 439 34.38 8.68 -24.78
C GLN A 439 34.24 8.72 -26.30
N ALA A 440 35.19 8.12 -27.03
CA ALA A 440 35.12 8.03 -28.50
C ALA A 440 33.86 7.29 -28.99
N THR A 441 33.44 6.22 -28.29
CA THR A 441 32.19 5.52 -28.59
C THR A 441 30.97 6.42 -28.36
N ARG A 442 30.89 7.15 -27.24
CA ARG A 442 29.78 8.08 -26.95
C ARG A 442 29.68 9.21 -27.97
N ASP A 443 30.81 9.74 -28.40
CA ASP A 443 30.85 10.90 -29.29
C ASP A 443 30.47 10.56 -30.74
N ARG A 444 30.84 9.36 -31.22
CA ARG A 444 30.76 9.03 -32.66
C ARG A 444 30.33 7.60 -32.99
N GLY A 445 30.37 6.68 -32.03
CA GLY A 445 30.17 5.24 -32.27
C GLY A 445 28.81 4.71 -31.83
N ILE A 446 27.93 5.55 -31.28
CA ILE A 446 26.61 5.15 -30.79
C ILE A 446 25.56 6.25 -30.97
N HIS A 447 24.35 5.86 -31.36
CA HIS A 447 23.15 6.68 -31.23
C HIS A 447 22.04 5.87 -30.56
N VAL A 448 21.37 6.47 -29.58
CA VAL A 448 20.27 5.84 -28.83
C VAL A 448 18.98 6.57 -29.13
N VAL A 449 17.97 5.83 -29.57
CA VAL A 449 16.64 6.33 -29.88
C VAL A 449 15.64 5.67 -28.95
N SER A 450 15.15 6.44 -27.99
CA SER A 450 14.22 5.99 -26.95
C SER A 450 12.74 6.16 -27.32
N ALA A 451 12.47 6.68 -28.52
CA ALA A 451 11.12 6.87 -29.05
C ALA A 451 11.03 6.26 -30.45
N PHE A 452 10.44 5.07 -30.53
CA PHE A 452 10.19 4.38 -31.79
C PHE A 452 8.90 3.55 -31.71
N ARG A 453 8.33 3.22 -32.87
CA ARG A 453 7.20 2.31 -33.00
C ARG A 453 7.69 0.99 -33.56
N TYR A 454 7.50 -0.09 -32.80
CA TYR A 454 7.72 -1.45 -33.29
C TYR A 454 6.41 -2.07 -33.77
N THR A 455 6.40 -2.64 -34.98
CA THR A 455 5.27 -3.39 -35.53
C THR A 455 5.65 -4.86 -35.55
N ALA A 456 5.01 -5.67 -34.70
CA ALA A 456 5.39 -7.07 -34.50
C ALA A 456 5.08 -7.93 -35.72
N GLU A 457 3.99 -7.63 -36.45
CA GLU A 457 3.53 -8.35 -37.63
C GLU A 457 4.55 -8.28 -38.78
N THR A 458 5.16 -7.10 -38.97
CA THR A 458 6.13 -6.83 -40.02
C THR A 458 7.57 -6.83 -39.53
N GLN A 459 7.78 -6.97 -38.21
CA GLN A 459 9.08 -6.84 -37.53
C GLN A 459 9.83 -5.56 -37.91
N SER A 460 9.09 -4.46 -38.12
CA SER A 460 9.65 -3.16 -38.52
C SER A 460 9.68 -2.18 -37.36
N VAL A 461 10.67 -1.29 -37.38
CA VAL A 461 10.83 -0.20 -36.41
C VAL A 461 10.76 1.14 -37.15
N ASN A 462 9.81 1.98 -36.77
CA ASN A 462 9.67 3.34 -37.29
C ASN A 462 10.11 4.34 -36.24
N PHE A 463 10.96 5.28 -36.61
CA PHE A 463 11.54 6.23 -35.68
C PHE A 463 11.92 7.52 -36.40
N TRP A 464 12.08 8.59 -35.63
CA TRP A 464 12.58 9.86 -36.14
C TRP A 464 14.03 10.06 -35.69
N LEU A 465 14.88 10.41 -36.64
CA LEU A 465 16.27 10.78 -36.37
C LEU A 465 16.67 11.94 -37.26
N ARG A 466 17.62 12.75 -36.77
CA ARG A 466 18.17 13.87 -37.53
C ARG A 466 18.76 13.39 -38.86
N LYS A 467 18.40 14.05 -39.95
CA LYS A 467 18.84 13.69 -41.31
C LYS A 467 20.36 13.66 -41.43
N ASP A 468 21.08 14.62 -40.86
CA ASP A 468 22.54 14.67 -40.92
C ASP A 468 23.20 13.50 -40.17
N VAL A 469 22.57 12.99 -39.11
CA VAL A 469 23.03 11.79 -38.39
C VAL A 469 22.80 10.55 -39.25
N VAL A 470 21.62 10.40 -39.86
CA VAL A 470 21.33 9.27 -40.77
C VAL A 470 22.24 9.29 -41.99
N ASP A 471 22.40 10.45 -42.62
CA ASP A 471 23.29 10.63 -43.76
C ASP A 471 24.75 10.33 -43.37
N GLY A 472 25.18 10.68 -42.16
CA GLY A 472 26.49 10.30 -41.61
C GLY A 472 26.65 8.79 -41.45
N MET A 473 25.66 8.11 -40.85
CA MET A 473 25.72 6.66 -40.67
C MET A 473 25.69 5.87 -42.00
N LEU A 474 25.05 6.40 -43.04
CA LEU A 474 24.93 5.74 -44.35
C LEU A 474 26.06 6.07 -45.33
N ASN A 475 26.59 7.29 -45.30
CA ASN A 475 27.53 7.78 -46.33
C ASN A 475 28.98 7.86 -45.85
N GLU A 476 29.24 7.89 -44.54
CA GLU A 476 30.61 7.85 -44.01
C GLU A 476 31.09 6.40 -43.84
N PRO A 477 32.42 6.14 -43.89
CA PRO A 477 32.95 4.80 -43.63
C PRO A 477 32.61 4.32 -42.22
N GLY A 478 31.80 3.26 -42.10
CA GLY A 478 31.40 2.62 -40.83
C GLY A 478 30.68 1.30 -41.05
N ASP A 479 30.52 0.49 -40.00
CA ASP A 479 29.70 -0.74 -40.00
C ASP A 479 28.57 -0.58 -38.98
N TRP A 480 27.63 0.31 -39.34
CA TRP A 480 26.52 0.67 -38.48
C TRP A 480 25.45 -0.42 -38.45
N ARG A 481 25.06 -0.79 -37.23
CA ARG A 481 24.01 -1.78 -36.98
C ARG A 481 22.99 -1.25 -35.98
N ALA A 482 21.72 -1.55 -36.24
CA ALA A 482 20.61 -1.22 -35.35
C ALA A 482 20.24 -2.42 -34.49
N TYR A 483 20.04 -2.18 -33.21
CA TYR A 483 19.73 -3.19 -32.21
C TYR A 483 18.58 -2.76 -31.30
N ILE A 484 17.95 -3.72 -30.65
CA ILE A 484 16.97 -3.47 -29.60
C ILE A 484 17.62 -3.80 -28.27
N TRP A 485 17.59 -2.85 -27.34
CA TRP A 485 18.08 -2.98 -25.97
C TRP A 485 16.95 -2.83 -24.98
N ARG A 486 17.06 -3.49 -23.82
CA ARG A 486 16.23 -3.20 -22.66
C ARG A 486 16.75 -1.96 -21.94
N THR A 487 15.87 -1.12 -21.44
CA THR A 487 16.26 0.09 -20.67
C THR A 487 16.22 -0.12 -19.15
N ASP A 488 15.52 -1.15 -18.69
CA ASP A 488 15.41 -1.47 -17.27
C ASP A 488 16.69 -2.16 -16.73
N ASN A 489 17.27 -3.05 -17.53
CA ASN A 489 18.49 -3.78 -17.18
C ASN A 489 19.65 -3.61 -18.18
N TRP A 490 19.46 -2.79 -19.24
CA TRP A 490 20.49 -2.48 -20.23
C TRP A 490 21.07 -3.68 -20.99
N GLU A 491 20.31 -4.78 -21.08
CA GLU A 491 20.68 -5.98 -21.85
C GLU A 491 20.23 -5.92 -23.32
N LYS A 492 21.08 -6.46 -24.21
CA LYS A 492 20.82 -6.59 -25.65
C LYS A 492 19.72 -7.64 -25.91
N LEU A 493 18.73 -7.30 -26.73
CA LEU A 493 17.64 -8.21 -27.13
C LEU A 493 17.73 -8.72 -28.58
N SER A 494 18.46 -8.02 -29.46
CA SER A 494 18.58 -8.43 -30.86
C SER A 494 20.04 -8.64 -31.30
N GLU A 495 20.23 -9.37 -32.40
CA GLU A 495 21.57 -9.65 -32.95
C GLU A 495 22.16 -8.51 -33.79
N GLY A 496 21.39 -7.44 -34.01
CA GLY A 496 21.82 -6.27 -34.76
C GLY A 496 21.65 -6.44 -36.27
N VAL A 497 20.93 -5.52 -36.89
CA VAL A 497 20.72 -5.51 -38.34
C VAL A 497 21.57 -4.40 -39.00
N PRO A 498 22.27 -4.67 -40.12
CA PRO A 498 23.02 -3.65 -40.84
C PRO A 498 22.09 -2.57 -41.37
N ILE A 499 22.33 -1.30 -41.05
CA ILE A 499 21.43 -0.24 -41.50
C ILE A 499 21.52 0.03 -43.00
N ALA A 500 22.68 -0.21 -43.62
CA ALA A 500 22.93 0.07 -45.03
C ALA A 500 21.99 -0.71 -45.98
N THR A 501 21.46 -1.84 -45.54
CA THR A 501 20.57 -2.71 -46.31
C THR A 501 19.14 -2.75 -45.78
N ASN A 502 18.87 -2.15 -44.63
CA ASN A 502 17.62 -2.34 -43.88
C ASN A 502 16.97 -1.04 -43.41
N LEU A 503 17.63 0.11 -43.55
CA LEU A 503 17.06 1.41 -43.22
C LEU A 503 16.41 2.03 -44.46
N GLU A 504 15.12 2.31 -44.37
CA GLU A 504 14.35 2.98 -45.41
C GLU A 504 13.92 4.38 -44.95
N MET A 505 14.04 5.37 -45.84
CA MET A 505 13.66 6.76 -45.56
C MET A 505 12.23 6.99 -46.03
N GLU A 506 11.28 7.12 -45.09
CA GLU A 506 9.85 7.26 -45.42
C GLU A 506 9.38 8.73 -45.60
N GLY A 507 10.05 9.72 -45.00
CA GLY A 507 9.65 11.13 -45.13
C GLY A 507 10.50 12.13 -44.35
N SER A 508 10.28 13.42 -44.60
CA SER A 508 10.93 14.54 -43.89
C SER A 508 9.94 15.26 -42.98
N TRP A 509 10.38 15.58 -41.75
CA TRP A 509 9.59 16.31 -40.74
C TRP A 509 9.11 17.69 -41.21
N THR A 510 9.80 18.32 -42.19
CA THR A 510 9.50 19.68 -42.66
C THR A 510 8.53 19.76 -43.85
N GLY A 511 8.01 18.64 -44.36
CA GLY A 511 6.91 18.64 -45.35
C GLY A 511 7.23 19.28 -46.71
N THR A 512 8.50 19.35 -47.11
CA THR A 512 8.92 19.73 -48.46
C THR A 512 9.76 18.61 -49.02
N ASP A 513 9.30 18.01 -50.12
CA ASP A 513 10.13 17.17 -51.00
C ASP A 513 11.40 17.92 -51.44
#